data_AF-A0A7V3WGY9-F1
#
_entry.id   AF-A0A7V3WGY9-F1
#
_cell.length_a   1.000
_cell.length_b   1.000
_cell.length_c   1.000
_cell.angle_alpha   90.00
_cell.angle_beta   90.00
_cell.angle_gamma   90.00
#
_symmetry.space_group_name_H-M   'P 1'
#
loop_
_entity.id
_entity.type
_entity.pdbx_description
1 polymer ?
#
loop_
_entity_poly.entity_id
_entity_poly.type
_entity_poly.pdbx_seq_one_letter_code
_entity_poly.pdbx_strand_id
1 'polypeptide(L)'
;MADAVMLITDLSSDNIVEDAQAVLEQLESRKIILSGSETEEVKPPYRRFRTAIVANKLDAEDAAIRLDLLKEAFGTRFGIIPVSAKEKDSCKNIPPEAFRLLKIIRVYPKKPGKKLEMDDPLILKEGATVLEAAEALHKEIAQNLRYARGWEKVYMMVNT
;
A
#
# COMPACT_ATOMS: atom_id res chain seq x y z
N MET A 1 -13.49 7.46 0.89
CA MET A 1 -12.18 8.13 0.67
C MET A 1 -11.16 7.06 0.37
N ALA A 2 -10.19 7.34 -0.52
CA ALA A 2 -9.05 6.45 -0.73
C ALA A 2 -7.84 6.96 0.08
N ASP A 3 -7.00 6.04 0.56
CA ASP A 3 -5.77 6.32 1.32
C ASP A 3 -4.48 6.06 0.52
N ALA A 4 -4.61 5.37 -0.61
CA ALA A 4 -3.56 5.03 -1.55
C ALA A 4 -4.18 4.72 -2.93
N VAL A 5 -3.35 4.69 -3.97
CA VAL A 5 -3.73 4.37 -5.35
C VAL A 5 -2.79 3.30 -5.91
N MET A 6 -3.32 2.33 -6.64
CA MET A 6 -2.53 1.44 -7.49
C MET A 6 -2.85 1.77 -8.94
N LEU A 7 -1.89 2.34 -9.65
CA LEU A 7 -2.03 2.65 -11.07
C LEU A 7 -1.69 1.39 -11.88
N ILE A 8 -2.65 0.86 -12.62
CA ILE A 8 -2.43 -0.34 -13.43
C ILE A 8 -1.98 0.08 -14.82
N THR A 9 -0.85 -0.47 -15.28
CA THR A 9 -0.34 -0.29 -16.65
C THR A 9 -0.37 -1.61 -17.42
N ASP A 10 -0.29 -1.53 -18.74
CA ASP A 10 -0.44 -2.67 -19.65
C ASP A 10 0.89 -2.95 -20.39
N LEU A 11 1.57 -4.03 -20.02
CA LEU A 11 2.85 -4.46 -20.61
C LEU A 11 2.73 -4.98 -22.06
N SER A 12 1.52 -5.06 -22.61
CA SER A 12 1.31 -5.34 -24.04
C SER A 12 1.20 -4.08 -24.91
N SER A 13 1.14 -2.88 -24.30
CA SER A 13 1.09 -1.60 -25.04
C SER A 13 2.50 -1.11 -25.34
N ASP A 14 2.79 -0.84 -26.61
CA ASP A 14 4.06 -0.18 -27.02
C ASP A 14 4.17 1.27 -26.52
N ASN A 15 3.05 1.89 -26.11
CA ASN A 15 3.01 3.26 -25.59
C ASN A 15 2.91 3.31 -24.06
N ILE A 16 3.40 2.29 -23.36
CA ILE A 16 3.18 2.13 -21.91
C ILE A 16 3.62 3.35 -21.09
N VAL A 17 4.70 4.03 -21.51
CA VAL A 17 5.24 5.19 -20.80
C VAL A 17 4.35 6.41 -21.04
N GLU A 18 3.96 6.65 -22.29
CA GLU A 18 3.07 7.73 -22.70
C GLU A 18 1.68 7.59 -22.08
N ASP A 19 1.13 6.38 -22.09
CA ASP A 19 -0.17 6.06 -21.49
C ASP A 19 -0.16 6.35 -19.98
N ALA A 20 0.88 5.89 -19.27
CA ALA A 20 1.02 6.15 -17.84
C ALA A 20 1.19 7.65 -17.54
N GLN A 21 2.02 8.35 -18.33
CA GLN A 21 2.24 9.78 -18.20
C GLN A 21 0.96 10.59 -18.43
N ALA A 22 0.18 10.25 -19.47
CA ALA A 22 -1.09 10.91 -19.77
C ALA A 22 -2.09 10.78 -18.62
N VAL A 23 -2.16 9.60 -17.97
CA VAL A 23 -3.02 9.41 -16.78
C VAL A 23 -2.56 10.28 -15.61
N LEU A 24 -1.25 10.37 -15.36
CA LEU A 24 -0.69 11.21 -14.31
C LEU A 24 -1.04 12.69 -14.53
N GLU A 25 -0.87 13.19 -15.75
CA GLU A 25 -1.19 14.57 -16.13
C GLU A 25 -2.69 14.87 -16.02
N GLN A 26 -3.54 13.94 -16.46
CA GLN A 26 -4.99 14.08 -16.33
C GLN A 26 -5.43 14.15 -14.88
N LEU A 27 -4.84 13.35 -13.99
CA LEU A 27 -5.15 13.42 -12.55
C LEU A 27 -4.64 14.73 -11.94
N GLU A 28 -3.45 15.17 -12.32
CA GLU A 28 -2.86 16.41 -11.83
C GLU A 28 -3.71 17.63 -12.25
N SER A 29 -4.23 17.64 -13.48
CA SER A 29 -5.17 18.68 -13.95
C SER A 29 -6.45 18.77 -13.10
N ARG A 30 -6.81 17.66 -12.44
CA ARG A 30 -7.95 17.55 -11.50
C ARG A 30 -7.54 17.73 -10.06
N LYS A 31 -6.34 18.26 -9.81
CA LYS A 31 -5.76 18.53 -8.48
C LYS A 31 -5.48 17.24 -7.68
N ILE A 32 -5.27 16.12 -8.37
CA ILE A 32 -4.93 14.82 -7.76
C ILE A 32 -3.49 14.48 -8.14
N ILE A 33 -2.61 14.42 -7.15
CA ILE A 33 -1.19 14.10 -7.36
C ILE A 33 -0.92 12.67 -6.89
N LEU A 34 -0.43 11.82 -7.80
CA LEU A 34 0.07 10.50 -7.45
C LEU A 34 1.56 10.59 -7.13
N SER A 35 1.99 10.08 -5.97
CA SER A 35 3.39 10.11 -5.54
C SER A 35 3.79 8.79 -4.89
N GLY A 36 4.99 8.28 -5.12
CA GLY A 36 5.51 7.12 -4.37
C GLY A 36 6.19 7.48 -3.06
N SER A 37 6.38 8.77 -2.75
CA SER A 37 6.91 9.22 -1.46
C SER A 37 6.08 10.36 -0.85
N GLU A 38 6.26 10.58 0.46
CA GLU A 38 5.58 11.61 1.25
C GLU A 38 6.35 12.93 1.34
N THR A 39 7.47 13.08 0.63
CA THR A 39 8.52 14.07 0.95
C THR A 39 8.16 15.54 0.73
N GLU A 40 6.95 15.87 0.27
CA GLU A 40 6.55 17.27 0.10
C GLU A 40 5.09 17.49 0.55
N GLU A 41 4.84 18.53 1.35
CA GLU A 41 3.48 18.96 1.64
C GLU A 41 2.84 19.54 0.39
N VAL A 42 1.59 19.16 0.12
CA VAL A 42 0.82 19.74 -0.99
C VAL A 42 -0.19 20.73 -0.44
N LYS A 43 -0.18 21.95 -0.99
CA LYS A 43 -1.10 23.01 -0.56
C LYS A 43 -2.50 22.75 -1.12
N PRO A 44 -3.56 23.10 -0.37
CA PRO A 44 -4.92 23.12 -0.90
C PRO A 44 -5.01 23.94 -2.20
N PRO A 45 -5.82 23.54 -3.19
CA PRO A 45 -6.84 22.48 -3.17
C PRO A 45 -6.34 21.09 -3.60
N TYR A 46 -5.03 20.86 -3.71
CA TYR A 46 -4.50 19.59 -4.20
C TYR A 46 -4.61 18.48 -3.16
N ARG A 47 -4.84 17.26 -3.65
CA ARG A 47 -4.82 16.04 -2.84
C ARG A 47 -3.76 15.09 -3.38
N ARG A 48 -2.91 14.60 -2.49
CA ARG A 48 -1.87 13.62 -2.82
C ARG A 48 -2.25 12.22 -2.36
N PHE A 49 -1.94 11.23 -3.17
CA PHE A 49 -2.12 9.82 -2.83
C PHE A 49 -0.80 9.06 -2.98
N ARG A 50 -0.46 8.27 -1.96
CA ARG A 50 0.61 7.28 -2.07
C ARG A 50 0.25 6.30 -3.17
N THR A 51 1.17 6.10 -4.10
CA THR A 51 0.91 5.34 -5.32
C THR A 51 2.00 4.31 -5.58
N ALA A 52 1.57 3.13 -6.02
CA ALA A 52 2.41 2.14 -6.67
C ALA A 52 1.86 1.86 -8.08
N ILE A 53 2.71 1.41 -8.99
CA ILE A 53 2.33 0.97 -10.33
C ILE A 53 2.23 -0.55 -10.32
N VAL A 54 1.14 -1.09 -10.85
CA VAL A 54 0.97 -2.51 -11.13
C VAL A 54 1.12 -2.71 -12.63
N ALA A 55 2.26 -3.24 -13.05
CA ALA A 55 2.55 -3.49 -14.46
C ALA A 55 1.97 -4.84 -14.86
N ASN A 56 0.75 -4.82 -15.40
CA ASN A 56 -0.01 -6.02 -15.72
C ASN A 56 0.35 -6.58 -17.10
N LYS A 57 -0.03 -7.84 -17.35
CA LYS A 57 0.25 -8.62 -18.57
C LYS A 57 1.72 -8.95 -18.77
N LEU A 58 2.41 -9.34 -17.70
CA LEU A 58 3.79 -9.82 -17.77
C LEU A 58 3.97 -11.05 -18.69
N ASP A 59 2.88 -11.74 -19.04
CA ASP A 59 2.84 -12.85 -20.00
C ASP A 59 2.85 -12.41 -21.48
N ALA A 60 2.77 -11.11 -21.77
CA ALA A 60 2.78 -10.61 -23.14
C ALA A 60 4.16 -10.75 -23.79
N GLU A 61 4.17 -10.88 -25.12
CA GLU A 61 5.40 -10.81 -25.91
C GLU A 61 6.12 -9.48 -25.64
N ASP A 62 7.44 -9.53 -25.47
CA ASP A 62 8.31 -8.39 -25.14
C ASP A 62 7.94 -7.62 -23.84
N ALA A 63 7.10 -8.20 -22.96
CA ALA A 63 6.72 -7.56 -21.70
C ALA A 63 7.92 -7.19 -20.82
N ALA A 64 9.01 -7.97 -20.85
CA ALA A 64 10.24 -7.67 -20.10
C ALA A 64 10.88 -6.35 -20.57
N ILE A 65 10.95 -6.11 -21.88
CA ILE A 65 11.50 -4.88 -22.45
C ILE A 65 10.64 -3.68 -22.03
N ARG A 66 9.31 -3.80 -22.14
CA ARG A 66 8.40 -2.72 -21.75
C ARG A 66 8.39 -2.46 -20.24
N LEU A 67 8.59 -3.51 -19.43
CA LEU A 67 8.76 -3.37 -17.99
C LEU A 67 10.03 -2.59 -17.64
N ASP A 68 11.13 -2.82 -18.35
CA ASP A 68 12.37 -2.09 -18.13
C ASP A 68 12.23 -0.62 -18.54
N LEU A 69 11.59 -0.31 -19.67
CA LEU A 69 11.23 1.07 -20.05
C LEU A 69 10.38 1.75 -18.97
N LEU A 70 9.38 1.05 -18.43
CA LEU A 70 8.53 1.58 -17.36
C LEU A 70 9.32 1.85 -16.07
N LYS A 71 10.27 0.97 -15.72
CA LYS A 71 11.16 1.16 -14.56
C LYS A 71 12.13 2.33 -14.75
N GLU A 72 12.69 2.49 -15.95
CA GLU A 72 13.55 3.64 -16.27
C GLU A 72 12.77 4.95 -16.14
N ALA A 73 11.54 5.00 -16.64
CA ALA A 73 10.70 6.20 -16.59
C ALA A 73 10.19 6.52 -15.17
N PHE A 74 9.78 5.51 -14.40
CA PHE A 74 8.97 5.73 -13.19
C PHE A 74 9.49 5.05 -11.92
N GLY A 75 10.49 4.17 -12.01
CA GLY A 75 10.95 3.34 -10.89
C GLY A 75 11.62 4.12 -9.74
N THR A 76 12.08 5.34 -10.00
CA THR A 76 12.58 6.26 -8.95
C THR A 76 11.45 6.96 -8.20
N ARG A 77 10.28 7.13 -8.84
CA ARG A 77 9.12 7.84 -8.28
C ARG A 77 8.10 6.90 -7.67
N PHE A 78 7.93 5.69 -8.20
CA PHE A 78 6.90 4.73 -7.78
C PHE A 78 7.49 3.33 -7.61
N GLY A 79 6.98 2.59 -6.62
CA GLY A 79 7.17 1.14 -6.59
C GLY A 79 6.44 0.49 -7.77
N ILE A 80 7.09 -0.44 -8.47
CA ILE A 80 6.53 -1.13 -9.64
C ILE A 80 6.37 -2.62 -9.32
N ILE A 81 5.15 -3.12 -9.47
CA ILE A 81 4.75 -4.49 -9.16
C ILE A 81 4.40 -5.18 -10.48
N PRO A 82 5.32 -5.92 -11.11
CA PRO A 82 5.03 -6.64 -12.34
C PRO A 82 4.17 -7.86 -12.05
N VAL A 83 3.08 -8.02 -12.79
CA VAL A 83 2.15 -9.15 -12.64
C VAL A 83 1.58 -9.61 -13.98
N SER A 84 1.16 -10.86 -14.05
CA SER A 84 0.18 -11.33 -15.03
C SER A 84 -1.12 -11.64 -14.31
N ALA A 85 -2.19 -10.89 -14.61
CA ALA A 85 -3.52 -11.19 -14.07
C ALA A 85 -4.09 -12.54 -14.56
N LYS A 86 -3.49 -13.16 -15.60
CA LYS A 86 -3.84 -14.53 -16.02
C LYS A 86 -3.26 -15.58 -15.08
N GLU A 87 -2.15 -15.26 -14.42
CA GLU A 87 -1.44 -16.16 -13.53
C GLU A 87 -1.74 -15.80 -12.07
N LYS A 88 -2.59 -16.61 -11.41
CA LYS A 88 -3.02 -16.36 -10.03
C LYS A 88 -1.86 -16.13 -9.06
N ASP A 89 -0.75 -16.84 -9.27
CA ASP A 89 0.43 -16.76 -8.41
C ASP A 89 1.20 -15.45 -8.59
N SER A 90 1.11 -14.83 -9.76
CA SER A 90 1.75 -13.54 -10.07
C SER A 90 1.17 -12.39 -9.24
N CYS A 91 -0.12 -12.45 -8.90
CA CYS A 91 -0.80 -11.43 -8.10
C CYS A 91 -0.62 -11.57 -6.58
N LYS A 92 0.05 -12.63 -6.08
CA LYS A 92 0.22 -12.86 -4.63
C LYS A 92 0.93 -11.72 -3.90
N ASN A 93 1.76 -10.96 -4.61
CA ASN A 93 2.49 -9.81 -4.06
C ASN A 93 1.65 -8.53 -3.99
N ILE A 94 0.47 -8.45 -4.64
CA ILE A 94 -0.35 -7.23 -4.60
C ILE A 94 -0.86 -6.92 -3.18
N PRO A 95 -1.45 -7.88 -2.41
CA PRO A 95 -1.87 -7.60 -1.04
C PRO A 95 -0.75 -7.08 -0.11
N PRO A 96 0.41 -7.74 0.03
CA PRO A 96 1.46 -7.22 0.92
C PRO A 96 1.98 -5.85 0.49
N GLU A 97 2.09 -5.57 -0.81
CA GLU A 97 2.46 -4.24 -1.29
C GLU A 97 1.37 -3.19 -1.03
N ALA A 98 0.08 -3.55 -1.11
CA ALA A 98 -1.01 -2.67 -0.73
C ALA A 98 -0.95 -2.29 0.76
N PHE A 99 -0.69 -3.26 1.64
CA PHE A 99 -0.51 -3.00 3.07
C PHE A 99 0.67 -2.07 3.35
N ARG A 100 1.79 -2.29 2.66
CA ARG A 100 2.98 -1.43 2.73
C ARG A 100 2.65 -0.01 2.27
N LEU A 101 1.96 0.13 1.13
CA LEU A 101 1.57 1.42 0.56
C LEU A 101 0.58 2.18 1.45
N LEU A 102 -0.31 1.47 2.15
CA LEU A 102 -1.26 2.07 3.08
C LEU A 102 -0.61 2.55 4.39
N LYS A 103 0.63 2.12 4.69
CA LYS A 103 1.34 2.36 5.95
C LYS A 103 0.47 2.02 7.16
N ILE A 104 -0.05 0.80 7.17
CA ILE A 104 -0.89 0.27 8.24
C ILE A 104 -0.24 -0.94 8.91
N ILE A 105 -0.49 -1.08 10.21
CA ILE A 105 -0.08 -2.20 11.03
C ILE A 105 -1.31 -2.96 11.55
N ARG A 106 -1.12 -4.24 11.83
CA ARG A 106 -2.11 -5.10 12.48
C ARG A 106 -1.71 -5.30 13.93
N VAL A 107 -2.54 -4.85 14.85
CA VAL A 107 -2.35 -5.06 16.29
C VAL A 107 -3.39 -6.07 16.77
N TYR A 108 -2.92 -7.18 17.35
CA TYR A 108 -3.80 -8.24 17.84
C TYR A 108 -4.00 -8.08 19.35
N PRO A 109 -5.17 -7.58 19.79
CA PRO A 109 -5.43 -7.38 21.21
C PRO A 109 -5.53 -8.74 21.90
N LYS A 110 -4.93 -8.83 23.10
CA LYS A 110 -4.94 -10.06 23.89
C LYS A 110 -5.43 -9.76 25.31
N LYS A 111 -6.51 -10.43 25.71
CA LYS A 111 -7.00 -10.36 27.09
C LYS A 111 -6.02 -11.08 28.03
N PRO A 112 -5.78 -10.55 29.25
CA PRO A 112 -4.97 -11.23 30.26
C PRO A 112 -5.45 -12.66 30.51
N GLY A 113 -4.53 -13.62 30.57
CA GLY A 113 -4.84 -15.03 30.81
C GLY A 113 -5.50 -15.78 29.65
N LYS A 114 -5.80 -15.12 28.52
CA LYS A 114 -6.32 -15.76 27.31
C LYS A 114 -5.20 -16.09 26.33
N LYS A 115 -5.47 -17.02 25.41
CA LYS A 115 -4.60 -17.28 24.26
C LYS A 115 -4.66 -16.09 23.29
N LEU A 116 -3.62 -15.93 22.47
CA LEU A 116 -3.62 -14.93 21.41
C LEU A 116 -4.51 -15.46 20.27
N GLU A 117 -5.45 -14.63 19.84
CA GLU A 117 -6.33 -14.87 18.69
C GLU A 117 -5.85 -13.96 17.54
N MET A 118 -5.79 -14.49 16.30
CA MET A 118 -5.21 -13.78 15.14
C MET A 118 -6.22 -13.57 13.99
N ASP A 119 -7.51 -13.70 14.28
CA ASP A 119 -8.61 -13.57 13.35
C ASP A 119 -9.17 -12.13 13.27
N ASP A 120 -9.09 -11.36 14.35
CA ASP A 120 -9.62 -9.99 14.43
C ASP A 120 -8.55 -8.95 14.86
N PRO A 121 -7.65 -8.53 13.96
CA PRO A 121 -6.69 -7.47 14.25
C PRO A 121 -7.33 -6.08 14.24
N LEU A 122 -6.83 -5.21 15.10
CA LEU A 122 -6.98 -3.76 14.94
C LEU A 122 -6.09 -3.30 13.79
N ILE A 123 -6.67 -2.60 12.81
CA ILE A 123 -5.94 -1.97 11.71
C ILE A 123 -5.62 -0.52 12.08
N LEU A 124 -4.35 -0.22 12.31
CA LEU A 124 -3.90 1.10 12.74
C LEU A 124 -2.88 1.66 11.75
N LYS A 125 -2.67 2.97 11.74
CA LYS A 125 -1.56 3.58 10.99
C LYS A 125 -0.23 3.17 11.62
N GLU A 126 0.78 3.02 10.78
CA GLU A 126 2.16 2.84 11.24
C GLU A 126 2.57 4.03 12.14
N GLY A 127 3.23 3.74 13.25
CA GLY A 127 3.56 4.74 14.27
C GLY A 127 2.45 5.01 15.29
N ALA A 128 1.27 4.37 15.16
CA ALA A 128 0.22 4.49 16.16
C ALA A 128 0.70 4.05 17.55
N THR A 129 0.26 4.80 18.55
CA THR A 129 0.54 4.61 19.96
C THR A 129 -0.32 3.50 20.57
N VAL A 130 0.12 2.99 21.72
CA VAL A 130 -0.67 2.06 22.52
C VAL A 130 -2.03 2.67 22.92
N LEU A 131 -2.08 3.98 23.16
CA LEU A 131 -3.32 4.67 23.51
C LEU A 131 -4.32 4.66 22.34
N GLU A 132 -3.86 5.00 21.13
CA GLU A 132 -4.69 4.93 19.92
C GLU A 132 -5.19 3.51 19.63
N ALA A 133 -4.36 2.48 19.91
CA ALA A 133 -4.79 1.09 19.84
C ALA A 133 -5.89 0.76 20.87
N ALA A 134 -5.75 1.26 22.11
CA ALA A 134 -6.76 1.09 23.14
C ALA A 134 -8.08 1.80 22.79
N GLU A 135 -8.01 3.00 22.20
CA GLU A 135 -9.17 3.75 21.73
C GLU A 135 -9.91 3.05 20.59
N ALA A 136 -9.15 2.49 19.62
CA ALA A 136 -9.70 1.71 18.53
C ALA A 136 -10.42 0.44 19.02
N LEU A 137 -9.99 -0.12 20.15
CA LEU A 137 -10.63 -1.26 20.78
C LEU A 137 -11.91 -0.86 21.54
N HIS A 138 -11.81 0.08 22.47
CA HIS A 138 -12.96 0.66 23.18
C HIS A 138 -12.54 1.87 24.03
N LYS A 139 -13.38 2.92 24.08
CA LYS A 139 -13.09 4.17 24.83
C LYS A 139 -12.77 3.93 26.32
N GLU A 140 -13.48 3.02 26.98
CA GLU A 140 -13.22 2.71 28.41
C GLU A 140 -11.87 2.02 28.65
N ILE A 141 -11.35 1.28 27.66
CA ILE A 141 -10.04 0.65 27.79
C ILE A 141 -8.96 1.72 27.75
N ALA A 142 -9.08 2.70 26.84
CA ALA A 142 -8.18 3.85 26.79
C ALA A 142 -8.19 4.66 28.09
N GLN A 143 -9.39 4.96 28.63
CA GLN A 143 -9.54 5.72 29.88
C GLN A 143 -8.93 5.03 31.10
N ASN A 144 -8.92 3.70 31.13
CA ASN A 144 -8.43 2.91 32.25
C ASN A 144 -7.04 2.28 31.99
N LEU A 145 -6.37 2.65 30.89
CA LEU A 145 -5.09 2.07 30.49
C LEU A 145 -3.97 2.50 31.46
N ARG A 146 -3.43 1.55 32.23
CA ARG A 146 -2.28 1.81 33.13
C ARG A 146 -0.93 1.51 32.48
N TYR A 147 -0.88 0.43 31.71
CA TYR A 147 0.28 -0.01 30.94
C TYR A 147 -0.18 -1.04 29.90
N ALA A 148 0.64 -1.28 28.89
CA ALA A 148 0.46 -2.39 27.96
C ALA A 148 1.72 -3.25 27.91
N ARG A 149 1.56 -4.53 27.62
CA ARG A 149 2.66 -5.48 27.41
C ARG A 149 2.71 -5.84 25.93
N GLY A 150 3.82 -5.51 25.28
CA GLY A 150 4.13 -5.99 23.94
C GLY A 150 4.66 -7.42 23.98
N TRP A 151 4.33 -8.20 22.95
CA TRP A 151 4.99 -9.49 22.67
C TRP A 151 5.61 -9.37 21.28
N GLU A 152 6.93 -9.54 21.17
CA GLU A 152 7.75 -9.25 19.97
C GLU A 152 7.53 -10.17 18.76
N LYS A 153 6.35 -10.80 18.61
CA LYS A 153 5.98 -11.49 17.38
C LYS A 153 5.02 -10.63 16.57
N VAL A 154 5.53 -9.55 16.01
CA VAL A 154 4.89 -8.91 14.85
C VAL A 154 5.11 -9.84 13.67
N TYR A 155 4.17 -10.77 13.44
CA TYR A 155 4.16 -11.56 12.20
C TYR A 155 3.88 -10.60 11.04
N MET A 156 4.94 -10.05 10.44
CA MET A 156 4.92 -9.74 9.01
C MET A 156 4.94 -11.07 8.25
N MET A 157 3.83 -11.80 8.26
CA MET A 157 3.60 -12.82 7.24
C MET A 157 3.24 -12.08 5.95
N VAL A 158 4.27 -11.66 5.22
CA VAL A 158 4.23 -11.72 3.77
C VAL A 158 4.54 -13.18 3.47
N ASN A 159 3.53 -13.97 3.10
CA ASN A 159 3.80 -15.33 2.63
C ASN A 159 4.65 -15.20 1.37
N THR A 160 5.94 -15.50 1.49
CA THR A 160 6.84 -15.85 0.37
C THR A 160 6.29 -17.02 -0.43
#